data_AF-A0A0S7Y2K2-F1
#
_entry.id   AF-A0A0S7Y2K2-F1
#
_cell.length_a   1.000
_cell.length_b   1.000
_cell.length_c   1.000
_cell.angle_alpha   90.00
_cell.angle_beta   90.00
_cell.angle_gamma   90.00
#
_symmetry.space_group_name_H-M   'P 1'
#
loop_
_entity.id
_entity.type
_entity.pdbx_description
1 polymer ?
#
loop_
_entity_poly.entity_id
_entity_poly.type
_entity_poly.pdbx_seq_one_letter_code
_entity_poly.pdbx_strand_id
1 'polypeptide(L)'
;MPASALASADVPEAFSDRGAYQMRPIHTPVMVSGLTQRAMARLGEHLEPFGMVPMQGGAAELDLPDAARLEPGAPLAIAMVRGDVEMTTMGTITEVVGDRLYGFGHAMFGFGEANYPMMTGVAKVVVPTLMSSFRMGAPSKEIGRLVWDEQTGILGRIGNDRAPLVPVTVKVTGPGRGAEQTFRAEMVHHQRLSQMFAAAVAGSSLTAHSDLPPDHTVAYRIRVKPEGRDPIVHDNLAVSPNGDAYIEMAVRSIVGQVMENAFQCLAIESVEVEAAIEAGSRLAEIEKSRLLRNTVRPGGTVPVELKIRPWREEPRWITVDVKVPDDWPEGKYALVLCSADEALKQEMLEAPVRFAPDDIESLLAHLARGHRRDRLFIRLSAPGQGIAIGRDELPNLPATMRSVLMGSARRKVTGVTGSLVTTRPMEYVLRGGRRLEITVDRQAPEP
;
A
#
# COMPACT_ATOMS: atom_id res chain seq x y z
N MET A 1 -6.09 60.87 50.15
CA MET A 1 -5.31 61.53 49.08
C MET A 1 -4.26 60.54 48.59
N PRO A 2 -4.11 60.41 47.27
CA PRO A 2 -4.49 59.16 46.60
C PRO A 2 -3.36 58.52 45.79
N ALA A 3 -3.70 57.36 45.23
CA ALA A 3 -3.00 56.64 44.17
C ALA A 3 -2.47 57.57 43.06
N SER A 4 -1.23 57.38 42.64
CA SER A 4 -0.72 57.89 41.37
C SER A 4 -0.44 56.73 40.41
N ALA A 5 -1.31 56.67 39.41
CA ALA A 5 -1.29 55.90 38.18
C ALA A 5 0.10 55.44 37.69
N LEU A 6 0.27 54.13 37.57
CA LEU A 6 1.04 53.55 36.47
C LEU A 6 0.17 53.74 35.22
N ALA A 7 0.61 54.64 34.34
CA ALA A 7 0.00 54.82 33.03
C ALA A 7 0.00 53.47 32.29
N SER A 8 -1.20 53.01 31.93
CA SER A 8 -1.38 51.99 30.90
C SER A 8 -0.80 52.55 29.61
N ALA A 9 0.36 52.06 29.20
CA ALA A 9 0.75 52.15 27.82
C ALA A 9 -0.22 51.25 27.05
N ASP A 10 -1.12 51.87 26.29
CA ASP A 10 -2.03 51.19 25.38
C ASP A 10 -1.21 50.33 24.43
N VAL A 11 -1.22 49.01 24.68
CA VAL A 11 -0.77 48.03 23.70
C VAL A 11 -1.81 48.06 22.57
N PRO A 12 -1.42 48.30 21.32
CA PRO A 12 -2.36 48.26 20.20
C PRO A 12 -3.13 46.93 20.22
N GLU A 13 -4.46 47.00 20.05
CA GLU A 13 -5.40 45.87 20.01
C GLU A 13 -5.07 44.79 18.94
N ALA A 14 -3.98 44.94 18.18
CA ALA A 14 -3.51 43.96 17.21
C ALA A 14 -2.75 42.75 17.82
N PHE A 15 -2.56 42.70 19.14
CA PHE A 15 -1.85 41.61 19.83
C PHE A 15 -2.72 40.75 20.77
N SER A 16 -4.04 40.96 20.79
CA SER A 16 -4.96 40.22 21.67
C SER A 16 -5.36 38.84 21.12
N ASP A 17 -5.13 38.57 19.84
CA ASP A 17 -5.40 37.25 19.25
C ASP A 17 -4.16 36.35 19.34
N ARG A 18 -3.77 36.01 20.57
CA ARG A 18 -2.85 34.89 20.83
C ARG A 18 -3.60 33.57 20.59
N GLY A 19 -3.90 33.28 19.32
CA GLY A 19 -3.84 31.90 18.85
C GLY A 19 -2.47 31.38 19.27
N ALA A 20 -2.45 30.44 20.22
CA ALA A 20 -1.24 29.96 20.86
C ALA A 20 -0.15 29.71 19.80
N TYR A 21 0.98 30.42 19.91
CA TYR A 21 2.22 30.03 19.26
C TYR A 21 2.61 28.68 19.88
N GLN A 22 2.03 27.61 19.37
CA GLN A 22 2.44 26.26 19.69
C GLN A 22 3.79 26.07 19.04
N MET A 23 4.81 25.73 19.83
CA MET A 23 6.06 25.23 19.27
C MET A 23 5.73 23.95 18.51
N ARG A 24 5.82 24.02 17.18
CA ARG A 24 5.69 22.85 16.31
C ARG A 24 7.09 22.41 15.91
N PRO A 25 7.37 21.10 15.89
CA PRO A 25 8.64 20.59 15.38
C PRO A 25 8.92 21.13 13.98
N ILE A 26 10.19 21.45 13.71
CA ILE A 26 10.62 21.84 12.36
C ILE A 26 10.44 20.62 11.46
N HIS A 27 9.70 20.78 10.36
CA HIS A 27 9.55 19.70 9.39
C HIS A 27 10.89 19.39 8.72
N THR A 28 11.18 18.10 8.58
CA THR A 28 12.38 17.61 7.90
C THR A 28 12.18 17.64 6.39
N PRO A 29 12.90 18.50 5.64
CA PRO A 29 12.85 18.49 4.19
C PRO A 29 13.46 17.20 3.64
N VAL A 30 12.74 16.54 2.74
CA VAL A 30 13.25 15.38 1.99
C VAL A 30 13.47 15.81 0.55
N MET A 31 14.71 15.85 0.12
CA MET A 31 15.06 16.11 -1.29
C MET A 31 14.76 14.84 -2.07
N VAL A 32 13.89 14.95 -3.06
CA VAL A 32 13.43 13.82 -3.85
C VAL A 32 13.67 14.07 -5.32
N SER A 33 14.27 13.10 -6.00
CA SER A 33 14.50 13.11 -7.44
C SER A 33 13.99 11.81 -8.08
N GLY A 34 13.67 11.86 -9.38
CA GLY A 34 13.05 10.74 -10.10
C GLY A 34 11.52 10.60 -9.95
N LEU A 35 10.87 11.51 -9.21
CA LEU A 35 9.41 11.55 -9.03
C LEU A 35 8.73 12.54 -9.98
N THR A 36 7.52 12.20 -10.44
CA THR A 36 6.59 13.15 -11.08
C THR A 36 5.93 14.04 -10.03
N GLN A 37 5.36 15.20 -10.44
CA GLN A 37 4.65 16.10 -9.51
C GLN A 37 3.49 15.42 -8.78
N ARG A 38 2.76 14.55 -9.48
CA ARG A 38 1.63 13.80 -8.90
C ARG A 38 2.10 12.78 -7.87
N ALA A 39 3.20 12.06 -8.15
CA ALA A 39 3.82 11.15 -7.18
C ALA A 39 4.38 11.91 -5.97
N MET A 40 4.99 13.09 -6.20
CA MET A 40 5.49 13.97 -5.14
C MET A 40 4.37 14.42 -4.19
N ALA A 41 3.22 14.82 -4.73
CA ALA A 41 2.06 15.25 -3.93
C ALA A 41 1.55 14.11 -3.02
N ARG A 42 1.38 12.90 -3.57
CA ARG A 42 0.98 11.73 -2.77
C ARG A 42 2.03 11.36 -1.74
N LEU A 43 3.31 11.40 -2.11
CA LEU A 43 4.39 11.18 -1.15
C LEU A 43 4.31 12.18 0.00
N GLY A 44 3.97 13.44 -0.28
CA GLY A 44 3.74 14.47 0.73
C GLY A 44 2.65 14.08 1.74
N GLU A 45 1.48 13.63 1.27
CA GLU A 45 0.38 13.17 2.13
C GLU A 45 0.81 12.02 3.05
N HIS A 46 1.71 11.16 2.58
CA HIS A 46 2.21 10.02 3.33
C HIS A 46 3.31 10.44 4.33
N LEU A 47 4.16 11.41 3.99
CA LEU A 47 5.29 11.87 4.80
C LEU A 47 4.89 12.90 5.87
N GLU A 48 3.80 13.64 5.67
CA GLU A 48 3.30 14.68 6.58
C GLU A 48 3.13 14.17 8.03
N PRO A 49 2.52 12.99 8.31
CA PRO A 49 2.37 12.46 9.67
C PRO A 49 3.70 12.21 10.39
N PHE A 50 4.79 12.09 9.64
CA PHE A 50 6.15 11.88 10.16
C PHE A 50 6.97 13.18 10.24
N GLY A 51 6.31 14.33 10.07
CA GLY A 51 6.99 15.62 10.10
C GLY A 51 7.89 15.87 8.88
N MET A 52 7.72 15.14 7.79
CA MET A 52 8.54 15.26 6.59
C MET A 52 7.81 16.05 5.49
N VAL A 53 8.56 16.82 4.72
CA VAL A 53 8.03 17.54 3.55
C VAL A 53 8.92 17.22 2.35
N PRO A 54 8.41 16.46 1.36
CA PRO A 54 9.18 16.17 0.17
C PRO A 54 9.27 17.40 -0.73
N MET A 55 10.44 17.60 -1.32
CA MET A 55 10.72 18.71 -2.21
C MET A 55 11.51 18.20 -3.41
N GLN A 56 11.22 18.75 -4.59
CA GLN A 56 11.95 18.39 -5.80
C GLN A 56 13.43 18.79 -5.65
N GLY A 57 14.31 17.78 -5.67
CA GLY A 57 15.76 17.94 -5.70
C GLY A 57 16.35 17.63 -7.08
N GLY A 58 17.63 17.93 -7.28
CA GLY A 58 18.38 17.55 -8.49
C GLY A 58 19.18 16.26 -8.26
N ALA A 59 19.04 15.28 -9.15
CA ALA A 59 19.62 13.93 -9.06
C ALA A 59 21.12 13.80 -9.40
N ALA A 60 21.89 14.89 -9.35
CA ALA A 60 23.27 14.85 -9.81
C ALA A 60 24.22 14.51 -8.65
N GLU A 61 24.68 13.26 -8.59
CA GLU A 61 25.93 12.91 -7.91
C GLU A 61 27.03 13.74 -8.56
N LEU A 62 27.55 14.72 -7.81
CA LEU A 62 28.63 15.55 -8.29
C LEU A 62 29.94 14.88 -7.89
N ASP A 63 30.80 14.65 -8.88
CA ASP A 63 32.20 14.25 -8.68
C ASP A 63 32.94 15.45 -8.07
N LEU A 64 32.90 15.52 -6.74
CA LEU A 64 33.42 16.63 -5.95
C LEU A 64 34.74 16.24 -5.32
N PRO A 65 35.65 17.19 -5.09
CA PRO A 65 36.96 16.89 -4.53
C PRO A 65 36.85 16.10 -3.22
N ASP A 66 37.71 15.09 -3.11
CA ASP A 66 37.69 13.91 -2.21
C ASP A 66 37.57 14.16 -0.69
N ALA A 67 37.50 15.41 -0.25
CA ALA A 67 37.51 15.78 1.16
C ALA A 67 36.67 17.05 1.43
N ALA A 68 35.33 16.93 1.41
CA ALA A 68 34.54 17.79 2.28
C ALA A 68 35.02 17.52 3.71
N ARG A 69 35.60 18.52 4.38
CA ARG A 69 36.03 18.37 5.77
C ARG A 69 34.80 18.05 6.62
N LEU A 70 34.90 16.97 7.38
CA LEU A 70 33.88 16.61 8.37
C LEU A 70 34.12 17.47 9.61
N GLU A 71 33.53 18.66 9.61
CA GLU A 71 33.66 19.65 10.68
C GLU A 71 32.29 20.27 11.03
N PRO A 72 32.12 20.81 12.24
CA PRO A 72 30.89 21.51 12.63
C PRO A 72 30.40 22.52 11.58
N GLY A 73 29.12 22.45 11.23
CA GLY A 73 28.47 23.31 10.23
C GLY A 73 28.57 22.81 8.77
N ALA A 74 29.39 21.80 8.50
CA ALA A 74 29.47 21.18 7.17
C ALA A 74 28.16 20.44 6.82
N PRO A 75 27.77 20.36 5.54
CA PRO A 75 26.56 19.64 5.13
C PRO A 75 26.67 18.14 5.37
N LEU A 76 25.59 17.56 5.88
CA LEU A 76 25.43 16.13 6.10
C LEU A 76 24.18 15.65 5.38
N ALA A 77 24.31 14.62 4.55
CA ALA A 77 23.21 14.01 3.83
C ALA A 77 22.93 12.60 4.37
N ILE A 78 21.66 12.26 4.53
CA ILE A 78 21.18 10.93 4.94
C ILE A 78 20.28 10.40 3.84
N ALA A 79 20.73 9.33 3.17
CA ALA A 79 19.98 8.74 2.07
C ALA A 79 18.98 7.69 2.60
N MET A 80 17.72 7.78 2.19
CA MET A 80 16.68 6.78 2.48
C MET A 80 16.42 5.87 1.27
N VAL A 81 16.50 6.44 0.07
CA VAL A 81 16.41 5.73 -1.20
C VAL A 81 17.48 6.28 -2.13
N ARG A 82 18.19 5.41 -2.84
CA ARG A 82 19.19 5.78 -3.86
C ARG A 82 19.04 4.93 -5.12
N GLY A 83 19.54 5.43 -6.25
CA GLY A 83 19.44 4.78 -7.57
C GLY A 83 18.62 5.65 -8.53
N ASP A 84 17.76 5.02 -9.34
CA ASP A 84 16.91 5.74 -10.30
C ASP A 84 15.85 6.64 -9.63
N VAL A 85 15.55 6.36 -8.36
CA VAL A 85 14.78 7.24 -7.47
C VAL A 85 15.67 7.56 -6.28
N GLU A 86 15.77 8.83 -5.95
CA GLU A 86 16.59 9.29 -4.83
C GLU A 86 15.72 10.02 -3.81
N MET A 87 15.88 9.68 -2.54
CA MET A 87 15.23 10.34 -1.41
C MET A 87 16.27 10.56 -0.34
N THR A 88 16.69 11.81 -0.18
CA THR A 88 17.79 12.20 0.70
C THR A 88 17.36 13.38 1.55
N THR A 89 17.60 13.29 2.85
CA THR A 89 17.48 14.45 3.74
C THR A 89 18.85 15.06 3.96
N MET A 90 18.92 16.38 4.07
CA MET A 90 20.14 17.08 4.43
C MET A 90 19.97 17.91 5.69
N GLY A 91 21.05 18.00 6.45
CA GLY A 91 21.22 18.91 7.57
C GLY A 91 22.70 19.29 7.71
N THR A 92 23.13 19.55 8.94
CA THR A 92 24.51 19.93 9.23
C THR A 92 25.14 19.01 10.26
N ILE A 93 26.45 18.87 10.18
CA ILE A 93 27.27 18.29 11.25
C ILE A 93 27.24 19.26 12.43
N THR A 94 26.93 18.75 13.61
CA THR A 94 27.02 19.49 14.87
C THR A 94 28.41 19.39 15.46
N GLU A 95 28.95 18.17 15.54
CA GLU A 95 30.27 17.89 16.13
C GLU A 95 30.84 16.57 15.59
N VAL A 96 32.16 16.47 15.51
CA VAL A 96 32.86 15.21 15.17
C VAL A 96 33.84 14.86 16.29
N VAL A 97 33.65 13.70 16.92
CA VAL A 97 34.49 13.22 18.02
C VAL A 97 35.02 11.83 17.69
N GLY A 98 36.26 11.77 17.20
CA GLY A 98 36.87 10.52 16.74
C GLY A 98 36.12 9.96 15.53
N ASP A 99 35.58 8.74 15.66
CA ASP A 99 34.78 8.06 14.65
C ASP A 99 33.27 8.35 14.76
N ARG A 100 32.86 9.22 15.70
CA ARG A 100 31.46 9.59 15.94
C ARG A 100 31.14 10.93 15.32
N LEU A 101 30.01 11.00 14.64
CA LEU A 101 29.48 12.22 14.04
C LEU A 101 28.12 12.52 14.66
N TYR A 102 27.97 13.70 15.24
CA TYR A 102 26.70 14.23 15.72
C TYR A 102 26.16 15.22 14.71
N GLY A 103 24.87 15.16 14.40
CA GLY A 103 24.28 15.99 13.35
C GLY A 103 22.88 16.50 13.69
N PHE A 104 22.44 17.41 12.82
CA PHE A 104 21.11 18.06 12.74
C PHE A 104 20.77 18.98 13.91
N GLY A 105 21.12 18.63 15.15
CA GLY A 105 20.64 19.35 16.34
C GLY A 105 19.13 19.22 16.57
N HIS A 106 18.50 18.25 15.90
CA HIS A 106 17.13 17.80 16.05
C HIS A 106 17.00 16.36 15.52
N ALA A 107 15.95 15.66 15.92
CA ALA A 107 15.57 14.37 15.32
C ALA A 107 15.38 14.49 13.80
N MET A 108 15.83 13.49 13.04
CA MET A 108 15.38 13.29 11.66
C MET A 108 13.93 12.78 11.67
N PHE A 109 13.69 11.67 12.37
CA PHE A 109 12.38 11.07 12.68
C PHE A 109 12.17 10.84 14.17
N GLY A 110 13.25 10.67 14.94
CA GLY A 110 13.21 10.38 16.38
C GLY A 110 12.77 8.95 16.69
N PHE A 111 13.16 7.99 15.84
CA PHE A 111 12.77 6.59 15.98
C PHE A 111 13.77 5.72 16.75
N GLY A 112 14.82 6.31 17.31
CA GLY A 112 15.85 5.61 18.07
C GLY A 112 16.87 4.95 17.14
N GLU A 113 17.04 3.64 17.23
CA GLU A 113 18.03 2.93 16.42
C GLU A 113 17.77 3.11 14.92
N ALA A 114 18.82 3.45 14.18
CA ALA A 114 18.76 3.75 12.76
C ALA A 114 19.91 3.07 12.01
N ASN A 115 19.68 2.78 10.73
CA ASN A 115 20.66 2.17 9.83
C ASN A 115 20.54 2.82 8.45
N TYR A 116 21.02 4.06 8.33
CA TYR A 116 20.91 4.85 7.11
C TYR A 116 22.29 5.22 6.56
N PRO A 117 22.51 5.15 5.24
CA PRO A 117 23.72 5.69 4.62
C PRO A 117 23.92 7.15 5.00
N MET A 118 25.11 7.45 5.51
CA MET A 118 25.54 8.80 5.84
C MET A 118 26.52 9.27 4.78
N MET A 119 26.23 10.40 4.16
CA MET A 119 26.98 10.93 3.02
C MET A 119 27.40 12.37 3.28
N THR A 120 28.51 12.79 2.67
CA THR A 120 28.80 14.22 2.51
C THR A 120 27.76 14.84 1.57
N GLY A 121 27.52 16.13 1.72
CA GLY A 121 26.64 16.88 0.83
C GLY A 121 27.28 18.16 0.35
N VAL A 122 26.84 18.64 -0.81
CA VAL A 122 27.13 20.02 -1.25
C VAL A 122 25.87 20.83 -1.25
N ALA A 123 25.83 21.81 -0.36
CA ALA A 123 24.80 22.83 -0.35
C ALA A 123 24.97 23.71 -1.59
N LYS A 124 23.99 23.66 -2.49
CA LYS A 124 23.94 24.47 -3.70
C LYS A 124 23.24 25.80 -3.45
N VAL A 125 22.14 25.77 -2.70
CA VAL A 125 21.29 26.93 -2.40
C VAL A 125 20.78 26.83 -0.97
N VAL A 126 20.69 27.97 -0.29
CA VAL A 126 19.86 28.10 0.92
C VAL A 126 18.49 28.57 0.46
N VAL A 127 17.44 27.85 0.83
CA VAL A 127 16.06 28.27 0.57
C VAL A 127 15.53 28.93 1.84
N PRO A 128 15.48 30.27 1.91
CA PRO A 128 14.88 30.95 3.04
C PRO A 128 13.36 30.96 2.87
N THR A 129 12.63 30.33 3.79
CA THR A 129 11.18 30.51 3.90
C THR A 129 10.79 30.90 5.31
N LEU A 130 9.68 31.64 5.45
CA LEU A 130 9.09 32.03 6.73
C LEU A 130 8.72 30.83 7.61
N MET A 131 8.45 29.67 7.00
CA MET A 131 8.06 28.45 7.70
C MET A 131 9.25 27.55 8.06
N SER A 132 10.27 27.48 7.20
CA SER A 132 11.51 26.72 7.44
C SER A 132 12.61 27.15 6.46
N SER A 133 13.82 27.39 6.96
CA SER A 133 14.99 27.64 6.11
C SER A 133 15.89 26.42 6.09
N PHE A 134 16.28 25.95 4.90
CA PHE A 134 17.09 24.74 4.74
C PHE A 134 18.10 24.87 3.60
N ARG A 135 19.13 24.02 3.61
CA ARG A 135 20.10 23.89 2.53
C ARG A 135 19.62 22.83 1.54
N MET A 136 19.48 23.22 0.28
CA MET A 136 19.26 22.32 -0.84
C MET A 136 20.60 21.97 -1.48
N GLY A 137 20.78 20.71 -1.84
CA GLY A 137 22.05 20.19 -2.31
C GLY A 137 21.92 18.76 -2.81
N ALA A 138 23.05 18.19 -3.19
CA ALA A 138 23.14 16.80 -3.62
C ALA A 138 24.08 16.03 -2.68
N PRO A 139 23.79 14.76 -2.36
CA PRO A 139 24.76 13.90 -1.71
C PRO A 139 25.97 13.69 -2.63
N SER A 140 27.10 13.37 -2.01
CA SER A 140 28.34 13.07 -2.71
C SER A 140 28.87 11.72 -2.23
N LYS A 141 29.80 11.68 -1.27
CA LYS A 141 30.48 10.45 -0.88
C LYS A 141 29.85 9.83 0.35
N GLU A 142 29.60 8.51 0.33
CA GLU A 142 29.23 7.76 1.53
C GLU A 142 30.41 7.67 2.50
N ILE A 143 30.20 8.15 3.73
CA ILE A 143 31.23 8.30 4.77
C ILE A 143 31.00 7.39 5.98
N GLY A 144 29.88 6.67 6.01
CA GLY A 144 29.54 5.77 7.11
C GLY A 144 28.03 5.54 7.18
N ARG A 145 27.54 5.24 8.38
CA ARG A 145 26.10 5.08 8.61
C ARG A 145 25.61 5.82 9.84
N LEU A 146 24.34 6.21 9.81
CA LEU A 146 23.60 6.58 11.00
C LEU A 146 23.36 5.35 11.88
N VAL A 147 23.44 5.54 13.20
CA VAL A 147 23.22 4.48 14.20
C VAL A 147 22.08 4.83 15.15
N TRP A 148 21.91 6.11 15.47
CA TRP A 148 20.80 6.59 16.32
C TRP A 148 20.20 7.89 15.78
N ASP A 149 18.88 7.99 15.88
CA ASP A 149 18.06 9.16 15.57
C ASP A 149 17.16 9.44 16.78
N GLU A 150 17.63 10.34 17.64
CA GLU A 150 17.00 10.72 18.90
C GLU A 150 16.40 12.13 18.81
N GLN A 151 15.52 12.49 19.74
CA GLN A 151 14.80 13.78 19.69
C GLN A 151 15.70 15.02 19.55
N THR A 152 16.89 15.00 20.15
CA THR A 152 17.82 16.14 20.18
C THR A 152 18.84 16.13 19.05
N GLY A 153 18.88 15.09 18.22
CA GLY A 153 19.90 14.96 17.18
C GLY A 153 20.14 13.53 16.75
N ILE A 154 21.03 13.41 15.77
CA ILE A 154 21.39 12.13 15.17
C ILE A 154 22.85 11.78 15.49
N LEU A 155 23.15 10.50 15.64
CA LEU A 155 24.50 9.96 15.86
C LEU A 155 24.84 8.97 14.74
N GLY A 156 25.90 9.29 14.00
CA GLY A 156 26.51 8.44 12.99
C GLY A 156 27.88 7.91 13.39
N ARG A 157 28.29 6.84 12.70
CA ARG A 157 29.64 6.26 12.75
C ARG A 157 30.32 6.47 11.41
N ILE A 158 31.46 7.14 11.43
CA ILE A 158 32.33 7.33 10.28
C ILE A 158 33.16 6.05 10.09
N GLY A 159 33.29 5.58 8.86
CA GLY A 159 34.14 4.44 8.55
C GLY A 159 33.65 3.64 7.36
N ASN A 160 34.01 2.36 7.31
CA ASN A 160 33.62 1.42 6.26
C ASN A 160 32.36 0.61 6.59
N ASP A 161 31.80 0.79 7.79
CA ASP A 161 30.51 0.21 8.15
C ASP A 161 29.41 0.88 7.31
N ARG A 162 28.57 0.07 6.66
CA ARG A 162 27.57 0.50 5.67
C ARG A 162 26.19 0.03 6.10
N ALA A 163 25.20 0.87 5.88
CA ALA A 163 23.82 0.49 6.18
C ALA A 163 23.36 -0.63 5.23
N PRO A 164 22.70 -1.69 5.74
CA PRO A 164 22.05 -2.67 4.87
C PRO A 164 20.89 -2.01 4.12
N LEU A 165 20.81 -2.27 2.82
CA LEU A 165 19.76 -1.74 1.95
C LEU A 165 18.97 -2.87 1.30
N VAL A 166 17.69 -2.59 1.05
CA VAL A 166 16.76 -3.50 0.38
C VAL A 166 16.66 -3.09 -1.08
N PRO A 167 17.02 -3.95 -2.05
CA PRO A 167 16.86 -3.68 -3.46
C PRO A 167 15.37 -3.64 -3.87
N VAL A 168 15.02 -2.63 -4.65
CA VAL A 168 13.71 -2.46 -5.30
C VAL A 168 13.92 -2.39 -6.80
N THR A 169 13.35 -3.33 -7.54
CA THR A 169 13.44 -3.36 -9.02
C THR A 169 12.05 -3.19 -9.63
N VAL A 170 11.91 -2.25 -10.55
CA VAL A 170 10.65 -2.00 -11.26
C VAL A 170 10.88 -2.13 -12.76
N LYS A 171 10.17 -3.05 -13.41
CA LYS A 171 10.17 -3.21 -14.86
C LYS A 171 8.89 -2.66 -15.44
N VAL A 172 9.00 -1.79 -16.44
CA VAL A 172 7.85 -1.16 -17.08
C VAL A 172 7.92 -1.36 -18.59
N THR A 173 6.81 -1.83 -19.15
CA THR A 173 6.56 -1.91 -20.60
C THR A 173 5.28 -1.14 -20.93
N GLY A 174 5.16 -0.63 -22.16
CA GLY A 174 3.93 0.04 -22.58
C GLY A 174 4.09 1.07 -23.70
N PRO A 175 3.01 1.77 -24.07
CA PRO A 175 3.01 2.74 -25.15
C PRO A 175 3.95 3.93 -24.83
N GLY A 176 4.61 4.44 -25.86
CA GLY A 176 5.61 5.50 -25.71
C GLY A 176 6.96 5.03 -25.19
N ARG A 177 7.10 3.72 -24.87
CA ARG A 177 8.36 3.10 -24.43
C ARG A 177 8.83 2.17 -25.55
N GLY A 178 10.02 2.43 -26.10
CA GLY A 178 10.56 1.63 -27.20
C GLY A 178 10.90 0.19 -26.78
N ALA A 179 11.58 0.05 -25.64
CA ALA A 179 11.95 -1.23 -25.03
C ALA A 179 11.50 -1.30 -23.57
N GLU A 180 11.57 -2.49 -22.94
CA GLU A 180 11.37 -2.65 -21.50
C GLU A 180 12.33 -1.74 -20.72
N GLN A 181 11.79 -1.00 -19.76
CA GLN A 181 12.55 -0.10 -18.92
C GLN A 181 12.70 -0.72 -17.54
N THR A 182 13.93 -0.88 -17.07
CA THR A 182 14.20 -1.38 -15.73
C THR A 182 14.75 -0.26 -14.88
N PHE A 183 14.04 0.05 -13.79
CA PHE A 183 14.46 0.96 -12.75
C PHE A 183 14.96 0.16 -11.56
N ARG A 184 16.05 0.62 -10.95
CA ARG A 184 16.70 0.03 -9.78
C ARG A 184 16.90 1.09 -8.73
N ALA A 185 16.38 0.81 -7.55
CA ALA A 185 16.64 1.59 -6.36
C ALA A 185 17.05 0.67 -5.21
N GLU A 186 17.73 1.24 -4.23
CA GLU A 186 18.02 0.61 -2.95
C GLU A 186 17.40 1.49 -1.86
N MET A 187 16.64 0.90 -0.95
CA MET A 187 16.00 1.63 0.14
C MET A 187 16.48 1.13 1.50
N VAL A 188 16.49 2.02 2.48
CA VAL A 188 16.78 1.65 3.86
C VAL A 188 15.71 0.72 4.43
N HIS A 189 16.14 -0.22 5.25
CA HIS A 189 15.23 -1.04 6.04
C HIS A 189 14.78 -0.27 7.30
N HIS A 190 13.52 0.15 7.32
CA HIS A 190 12.91 0.86 8.43
C HIS A 190 11.48 0.38 8.65
N GLN A 191 11.18 -0.07 9.87
CA GLN A 191 9.94 -0.78 10.21
C GLN A 191 8.66 -0.07 9.77
N ARG A 192 8.64 1.27 9.85
CA ARG A 192 7.45 2.08 9.48
C ARG A 192 7.52 2.74 8.11
N LEU A 193 8.72 2.95 7.56
CA LEU A 193 8.92 3.82 6.39
C LEU A 193 9.22 3.04 5.11
N SER A 194 9.76 1.82 5.19
CA SER A 194 10.08 1.02 4.00
C SER A 194 8.87 0.76 3.10
N GLN A 195 7.67 0.62 3.67
CA GLN A 195 6.42 0.49 2.89
C GLN A 195 6.14 1.71 2.00
N MET A 196 6.51 2.90 2.47
CA MET A 196 6.32 4.15 1.73
C MET A 196 7.40 4.32 0.67
N PHE A 197 8.66 4.01 1.01
CA PHE A 197 9.77 4.06 0.07
C PHE A 197 9.55 3.08 -1.10
N ALA A 198 9.18 1.84 -0.82
CA ALA A 198 8.87 0.85 -1.85
C ALA A 198 7.72 1.32 -2.77
N ALA A 199 6.65 1.87 -2.19
CA ALA A 199 5.52 2.40 -2.95
C ALA A 199 5.91 3.61 -3.81
N ALA A 200 6.69 4.55 -3.26
CA ALA A 200 7.19 5.71 -3.98
C ALA A 200 8.05 5.29 -5.18
N VAL A 201 8.97 4.35 -5.00
CA VAL A 201 9.80 3.81 -6.09
C VAL A 201 8.92 3.16 -7.18
N ALA A 202 7.96 2.32 -6.77
CA ALA A 202 7.04 1.66 -7.70
C ALA A 202 6.23 2.67 -8.54
N GLY A 203 5.53 3.60 -7.91
CA GLY A 203 4.70 4.60 -8.59
C GLY A 203 5.48 5.54 -9.50
N SER A 204 6.66 5.99 -9.05
CA SER A 204 7.52 6.90 -9.82
C SER A 204 8.05 6.24 -11.07
N SER A 205 8.50 5.00 -10.97
CA SER A 205 9.01 4.20 -12.10
C SER A 205 7.97 4.04 -13.20
N LEU A 206 6.69 3.89 -12.83
CA LEU A 206 5.58 3.79 -13.79
C LEU A 206 5.40 5.07 -14.61
N THR A 207 5.75 6.24 -14.09
CA THR A 207 5.51 7.54 -14.73
C THR A 207 6.81 8.28 -15.11
N ALA A 208 7.97 7.68 -14.88
CA ALA A 208 9.28 8.31 -15.04
C ALA A 208 9.59 8.81 -16.47
N HIS A 209 9.13 8.09 -17.51
CA HIS A 209 9.35 8.50 -18.90
C HIS A 209 8.17 9.22 -19.53
N SER A 210 6.96 8.84 -19.15
CA SER A 210 5.73 9.40 -19.68
C SER A 210 4.60 9.20 -18.68
N ASP A 211 3.69 10.16 -18.63
CA ASP A 211 2.42 9.97 -17.93
C ASP A 211 1.67 8.74 -18.45
N LEU A 212 0.86 8.12 -17.59
CA LEU A 212 -0.06 7.09 -18.03
C LEU A 212 -1.06 7.72 -19.01
N PRO A 213 -1.44 7.01 -20.10
CA PRO A 213 -2.53 7.46 -20.96
C PRO A 213 -3.79 7.76 -20.11
N PRO A 214 -4.63 8.76 -20.46
CA PRO A 214 -5.82 9.09 -19.67
C PRO A 214 -6.72 7.89 -19.40
N ASP A 215 -6.90 7.05 -20.43
CA ASP A 215 -7.52 5.74 -20.34
C ASP A 215 -6.45 4.67 -20.47
N HIS A 216 -6.26 3.89 -19.41
CA HIS A 216 -5.20 2.90 -19.33
C HIS A 216 -5.62 1.69 -18.50
N THR A 217 -4.93 0.59 -18.76
CA THR A 217 -4.90 -0.60 -17.92
C THR A 217 -3.45 -0.96 -17.65
N VAL A 218 -3.11 -1.25 -16.41
CA VAL A 218 -1.79 -1.73 -16.01
C VAL A 218 -1.94 -3.14 -15.49
N ALA A 219 -1.46 -4.12 -16.26
CA ALA A 219 -1.27 -5.46 -15.75
C ALA A 219 0.02 -5.47 -14.94
N TYR A 220 -0.03 -5.94 -13.69
CA TYR A 220 1.12 -5.89 -12.81
C TYR A 220 1.32 -7.18 -12.04
N ARG A 221 2.59 -7.43 -11.71
CA ARG A 221 3.06 -8.49 -10.82
C ARG A 221 3.93 -7.87 -9.74
N ILE A 222 3.56 -8.04 -8.48
CA ILE A 222 4.37 -7.64 -7.33
C ILE A 222 4.95 -8.91 -6.71
N ARG A 223 6.26 -8.91 -6.43
CA ARG A 223 6.94 -9.97 -5.70
C ARG A 223 7.71 -9.35 -4.54
N VAL A 224 7.31 -9.69 -3.32
CA VAL A 224 8.00 -9.28 -2.09
C VAL A 224 8.64 -10.53 -1.48
N LYS A 225 9.94 -10.49 -1.22
CA LYS A 225 10.69 -11.60 -0.63
C LYS A 225 10.98 -11.29 0.84
N PRO A 226 10.26 -11.89 1.80
CA PRO A 226 10.61 -11.77 3.21
C PRO A 226 11.84 -12.62 3.54
N GLU A 227 12.58 -12.21 4.56
CA GLU A 227 13.79 -12.91 5.00
C GLU A 227 13.50 -14.37 5.40
N GLY A 228 14.25 -15.31 4.79
CA GLY A 228 14.14 -16.73 5.14
C GLY A 228 12.76 -17.36 4.87
N ARG A 229 11.96 -16.78 3.96
CA ARG A 229 10.62 -17.25 3.59
C ARG A 229 10.39 -17.21 2.08
N ASP A 230 9.36 -17.91 1.61
CA ASP A 230 8.99 -17.85 0.20
C ASP A 230 8.43 -16.47 -0.19
N PRO A 231 8.72 -16.00 -1.41
CA PRO A 231 8.23 -14.71 -1.86
C PRO A 231 6.72 -14.70 -2.05
N ILE A 232 6.10 -13.62 -1.59
CA ILE A 232 4.68 -13.31 -1.79
C ILE A 232 4.55 -12.75 -3.21
N VAL A 233 3.71 -13.37 -4.04
CA VAL A 233 3.50 -12.95 -5.44
C VAL A 233 2.05 -12.55 -5.66
N HIS A 234 1.84 -11.36 -6.21
CA HIS A 234 0.52 -10.78 -6.51
C HIS A 234 0.42 -10.36 -7.97
N ASP A 235 -0.48 -11.00 -8.71
CA ASP A 235 -0.78 -10.68 -10.11
C ASP A 235 -2.17 -10.05 -10.23
N ASN A 236 -2.26 -8.84 -10.78
CA ASN A 236 -3.54 -8.17 -10.92
C ASN A 236 -3.59 -7.12 -12.04
N LEU A 237 -4.75 -6.48 -12.17
CA LEU A 237 -4.97 -5.33 -13.05
C LEU A 237 -5.28 -4.08 -12.22
N ALA A 238 -4.64 -2.97 -12.59
CA ALA A 238 -5.01 -1.63 -12.20
C ALA A 238 -5.59 -0.89 -13.42
N VAL A 239 -6.65 -0.10 -13.24
CA VAL A 239 -7.34 0.58 -14.34
C VAL A 239 -7.45 2.08 -14.04
N SER A 240 -7.62 2.88 -15.10
CA SER A 240 -7.80 4.34 -15.00
C SER A 240 -8.93 4.75 -14.04
N PRO A 241 -8.87 5.97 -13.46
CA PRO A 241 -7.86 7.02 -13.68
C PRO A 241 -6.58 6.89 -12.83
N ASN A 242 -6.53 5.91 -11.91
CA ASN A 242 -5.53 5.86 -10.83
C ASN A 242 -4.76 4.52 -10.82
N GLY A 243 -4.34 4.03 -11.99
CA GLY A 243 -3.66 2.74 -12.10
C GLY A 243 -2.33 2.69 -11.31
N ASP A 244 -1.55 3.76 -11.41
CA ASP A 244 -0.33 3.99 -10.64
C ASP A 244 -0.59 4.00 -9.13
N ALA A 245 -1.57 4.78 -8.66
CA ALA A 245 -1.90 4.85 -7.23
C ALA A 245 -2.35 3.51 -6.65
N TYR A 246 -3.04 2.69 -7.46
CA TYR A 246 -3.46 1.35 -7.04
C TYR A 246 -2.26 0.43 -6.82
N ILE A 247 -1.24 0.50 -7.69
CA ILE A 247 -0.01 -0.29 -7.56
C ILE A 247 0.82 0.20 -6.37
N GLU A 248 0.95 1.51 -6.19
CA GLU A 248 1.58 2.11 -5.00
C GLU A 248 0.94 1.56 -3.70
N MET A 249 -0.40 1.59 -3.63
CA MET A 249 -1.14 1.08 -2.47
C MET A 249 -0.96 -0.43 -2.27
N ALA A 250 -0.93 -1.22 -3.35
CA ALA A 250 -0.73 -2.65 -3.28
C ALA A 250 0.68 -3.00 -2.75
N VAL A 251 1.73 -2.35 -3.27
CA VAL A 251 3.11 -2.51 -2.78
C VAL A 251 3.20 -2.10 -1.31
N ARG A 252 2.67 -0.91 -0.96
CA ARG A 252 2.64 -0.42 0.42
C ARG A 252 1.96 -1.41 1.36
N SER A 253 0.80 -1.94 0.96
CA SER A 253 0.01 -2.86 1.79
C SER A 253 0.72 -4.19 2.05
N ILE A 254 1.38 -4.77 1.05
CA ILE A 254 2.11 -6.03 1.21
C ILE A 254 3.36 -5.81 2.08
N VAL A 255 4.18 -4.81 1.74
CA VAL A 255 5.41 -4.48 2.49
C VAL A 255 5.08 -4.12 3.94
N GLY A 256 4.07 -3.28 4.15
CA GLY A 256 3.61 -2.86 5.47
C GLY A 256 3.14 -4.05 6.31
N GLN A 257 2.28 -4.92 5.78
CA GLN A 257 1.81 -6.10 6.53
C GLN A 257 2.93 -7.11 6.83
N VAL A 258 3.95 -7.22 5.98
CA VAL A 258 5.12 -8.08 6.27
C VAL A 258 5.97 -7.48 7.39
N MET A 259 6.30 -6.19 7.32
CA MET A 259 7.25 -5.57 8.26
C MET A 259 6.60 -5.11 9.58
N GLU A 260 5.34 -4.69 9.53
CA GLU A 260 4.54 -4.16 10.64
C GLU A 260 3.44 -5.16 11.00
N ASN A 261 3.84 -6.29 11.57
CA ASN A 261 2.93 -7.32 12.07
C ASN A 261 3.12 -7.59 13.57
N ALA A 262 2.16 -8.27 14.18
CA ALA A 262 2.13 -8.54 15.62
C ALA A 262 2.94 -9.78 16.05
N PHE A 263 3.50 -10.56 15.12
CA PHE A 263 4.10 -11.87 15.39
C PHE A 263 5.62 -11.80 15.43
N GLN A 264 6.24 -11.15 14.45
CA GLN A 264 7.69 -11.08 14.31
C GLN A 264 8.12 -9.84 13.51
N CYS A 265 9.22 -9.20 13.92
CA CYS A 265 9.92 -8.24 13.08
C CYS A 265 10.58 -8.99 11.91
N LEU A 266 9.93 -8.98 10.74
CA LEU A 266 10.41 -9.68 9.55
C LEU A 266 10.97 -8.67 8.55
N ALA A 267 12.26 -8.81 8.22
CA ALA A 267 12.89 -8.00 7.19
C ALA A 267 12.48 -8.45 5.79
N ILE A 268 12.69 -7.57 4.81
CA ILE A 268 12.48 -7.86 3.39
C ILE A 268 13.84 -7.90 2.69
N GLU A 269 14.07 -8.97 1.94
CA GLU A 269 15.28 -9.16 1.12
C GLU A 269 15.18 -8.42 -0.23
N SER A 270 13.99 -8.39 -0.84
CA SER A 270 13.77 -7.66 -2.10
C SER A 270 12.30 -7.32 -2.36
N VAL A 271 12.10 -6.27 -3.17
CA VAL A 271 10.81 -5.92 -3.77
C VAL A 271 10.97 -5.82 -5.28
N GLU A 272 10.16 -6.57 -6.03
CA GLU A 272 10.15 -6.57 -7.48
C GLU A 272 8.74 -6.24 -7.99
N VAL A 273 8.65 -5.33 -8.96
CA VAL A 273 7.39 -4.94 -9.59
C VAL A 273 7.56 -5.01 -11.10
N GLU A 274 6.71 -5.80 -11.76
CA GLU A 274 6.60 -5.81 -13.22
C GLU A 274 5.26 -5.17 -13.60
N ALA A 275 5.28 -4.22 -14.52
CA ALA A 275 4.11 -3.48 -14.97
C ALA A 275 4.07 -3.38 -16.49
N ALA A 276 2.97 -3.85 -17.09
CA ALA A 276 2.66 -3.70 -18.50
C ALA A 276 1.49 -2.74 -18.67
N ILE A 277 1.77 -1.58 -19.26
CA ILE A 277 0.81 -0.51 -19.49
C ILE A 277 0.19 -0.69 -20.87
N GLU A 278 -1.13 -0.72 -20.92
CA GLU A 278 -1.94 -0.78 -22.13
C GLU A 278 -2.76 0.51 -22.25
N ALA A 279 -2.88 1.04 -23.48
CA ALA A 279 -3.84 2.11 -23.76
C ALA A 279 -5.27 1.53 -23.77
N GLY A 280 -6.22 2.27 -23.19
CA GLY A 280 -7.59 1.82 -23.01
C GLY A 280 -7.86 1.27 -21.60
N SER A 281 -9.04 1.56 -21.07
CA SER A 281 -9.44 1.14 -19.73
C SER A 281 -10.30 -0.11 -19.79
N ARG A 282 -9.80 -1.23 -19.27
CA ARG A 282 -10.54 -2.48 -19.11
C ARG A 282 -11.44 -2.44 -17.87
N LEU A 283 -12.16 -1.34 -17.68
CA LEU A 283 -13.09 -1.12 -16.58
C LEU A 283 -14.52 -1.36 -17.07
N ALA A 284 -15.34 -2.06 -16.30
CA ALA A 284 -16.77 -2.16 -16.56
C ALA A 284 -17.61 -2.07 -15.29
N GLU A 285 -18.76 -1.40 -15.38
CA GLU A 285 -19.73 -1.30 -14.28
C GLU A 285 -20.84 -2.36 -14.43
N ILE A 286 -21.19 -3.02 -13.32
CA ILE A 286 -22.37 -3.90 -13.27
C ILE A 286 -23.60 -3.02 -13.07
N GLU A 287 -24.39 -2.82 -14.13
CA GLU A 287 -25.55 -1.92 -14.11
C GLU A 287 -26.83 -2.60 -13.62
N LYS A 288 -27.15 -3.75 -14.18
CA LYS A 288 -28.40 -4.48 -13.92
C LYS A 288 -28.14 -5.98 -13.93
N SER A 289 -29.02 -6.70 -13.26
CA SER A 289 -29.04 -8.15 -13.27
C SER A 289 -30.49 -8.62 -13.33
N ARG A 290 -30.76 -9.69 -14.08
CA ARG A 290 -32.06 -10.36 -14.05
C ARG A 290 -31.89 -11.88 -14.15
N LEU A 291 -32.80 -12.58 -13.48
CA LEU A 291 -32.92 -14.02 -13.56
C LEU A 291 -33.82 -14.37 -14.74
N LEU A 292 -33.41 -15.32 -15.58
CA LEU A 292 -34.32 -15.89 -16.58
C LEU A 292 -35.31 -16.87 -15.93
N ARG A 293 -34.86 -17.52 -14.85
CA ARG A 293 -35.68 -18.33 -13.94
C ARG A 293 -35.21 -18.13 -12.51
N ASN A 294 -36.14 -18.02 -11.57
CA ASN A 294 -35.83 -17.82 -10.15
C ASN A 294 -35.91 -19.12 -9.33
N THR A 295 -36.46 -20.20 -9.88
CA THR A 295 -36.55 -21.50 -9.21
C THR A 295 -35.65 -22.52 -9.91
N VAL A 296 -34.92 -23.33 -9.14
CA VAL A 296 -33.98 -24.33 -9.65
C VAL A 296 -33.95 -25.57 -8.74
N ARG A 297 -33.74 -26.75 -9.32
CA ARG A 297 -33.48 -27.96 -8.53
C ARG A 297 -32.06 -27.93 -7.96
N PRO A 298 -31.79 -28.60 -6.82
CA PRO A 298 -30.42 -28.95 -6.44
C PRO A 298 -29.68 -29.62 -7.61
N GLY A 299 -28.41 -29.25 -7.83
CA GLY A 299 -27.62 -29.70 -8.99
C GLY A 299 -27.83 -28.91 -10.28
N GLY A 300 -28.92 -28.13 -10.35
CA GLY A 300 -29.31 -27.36 -11.53
C GLY A 300 -28.51 -26.07 -11.71
N THR A 301 -28.75 -25.42 -12.85
CA THR A 301 -28.09 -24.17 -13.24
C THR A 301 -29.10 -23.04 -13.36
N VAL A 302 -28.79 -21.90 -12.76
CA VAL A 302 -29.56 -20.65 -12.90
C VAL A 302 -28.84 -19.72 -13.88
N PRO A 303 -29.38 -19.48 -15.09
CA PRO A 303 -28.83 -18.48 -15.98
C PRO A 303 -29.21 -17.08 -15.51
N VAL A 304 -28.19 -16.27 -15.24
CA VAL A 304 -28.30 -14.88 -14.81
C VAL A 304 -27.83 -13.97 -15.94
N GLU A 305 -28.69 -13.07 -16.39
CA GLU A 305 -28.29 -12.03 -17.32
C GLU A 305 -27.78 -10.81 -16.55
N LEU A 306 -26.56 -10.38 -16.87
CA LEU A 306 -25.94 -9.17 -16.33
C LEU A 306 -25.80 -8.14 -17.45
N LYS A 307 -26.27 -6.93 -17.20
CA LYS A 307 -25.97 -5.77 -18.04
C LYS A 307 -24.72 -5.12 -17.49
N ILE A 308 -23.64 -5.17 -18.27
CA ILE A 308 -22.39 -4.50 -17.95
C ILE A 308 -22.20 -3.31 -18.90
N ARG A 309 -21.68 -2.19 -18.37
CA ARG A 309 -21.24 -1.04 -19.18
C ARG A 309 -19.71 -0.97 -19.13
N PRO A 310 -19.00 -1.41 -20.19
CA PRO A 310 -17.57 -1.15 -20.30
C PRO A 310 -17.30 0.36 -20.41
N TRP A 311 -16.10 0.78 -20.03
CA TRP A 311 -15.72 2.19 -19.99
C TRP A 311 -15.83 2.83 -21.38
N ARG A 312 -16.70 3.85 -21.49
CA ARG A 312 -16.99 4.58 -22.75
C ARG A 312 -17.48 3.70 -23.91
N GLU A 313 -18.03 2.53 -23.61
CA GLU A 313 -18.68 1.66 -24.60
C GLU A 313 -20.17 1.52 -24.31
N GLU A 314 -20.93 1.07 -25.32
CA GLU A 314 -22.35 0.77 -25.15
C GLU A 314 -22.55 -0.41 -24.18
N PRO A 315 -23.57 -0.35 -23.30
CA PRO A 315 -23.86 -1.46 -22.40
C PRO A 315 -24.22 -2.74 -23.16
N ARG A 316 -23.68 -3.87 -22.71
CA ARG A 316 -23.97 -5.19 -23.27
C ARG A 316 -24.49 -6.15 -22.22
N TRP A 317 -25.37 -7.06 -22.64
CA TRP A 317 -25.85 -8.15 -21.81
C TRP A 317 -24.92 -9.35 -21.94
N ILE A 318 -24.58 -9.96 -20.82
CA ILE A 318 -23.87 -11.24 -20.76
C ILE A 318 -24.68 -12.22 -19.91
N THR A 319 -24.66 -13.49 -20.27
CA THR A 319 -25.30 -14.55 -19.49
C THR A 319 -24.24 -15.30 -18.68
N VAL A 320 -24.51 -15.49 -17.39
CA VAL A 320 -23.67 -16.20 -16.43
C VAL A 320 -24.47 -17.36 -15.86
N ASP A 321 -23.94 -18.56 -16.02
CA ASP A 321 -24.54 -19.77 -15.50
C ASP A 321 -24.07 -20.01 -14.07
N VAL A 322 -25.00 -19.99 -13.12
CA VAL A 322 -24.74 -20.24 -11.71
C VAL A 322 -25.16 -21.66 -11.37
N LYS A 323 -24.19 -22.53 -11.14
CA LYS A 323 -24.44 -23.93 -10.75
C LYS A 323 -24.73 -24.02 -9.25
N VAL A 324 -25.88 -24.61 -8.91
CA VAL A 324 -26.23 -24.97 -7.54
C VAL A 324 -25.75 -26.40 -7.26
N PRO A 325 -25.05 -26.69 -6.15
CA PRO A 325 -24.62 -28.05 -5.82
C PRO A 325 -25.78 -29.04 -5.68
N ASP A 326 -25.50 -30.33 -5.91
CA ASP A 326 -26.50 -31.41 -5.85
C ASP A 326 -27.08 -31.61 -4.44
N ASP A 327 -26.28 -31.33 -3.41
CA ASP A 327 -26.65 -31.45 -2.00
C ASP A 327 -27.17 -30.14 -1.39
N TRP A 328 -27.43 -29.12 -2.21
CA TRP A 328 -27.90 -27.83 -1.72
C TRP A 328 -29.32 -27.94 -1.12
N PRO A 329 -29.58 -27.42 0.09
CA PRO A 329 -30.89 -27.49 0.72
C PRO A 329 -31.94 -26.68 -0.05
N GLU A 330 -33.21 -27.04 0.14
CA GLU A 330 -34.34 -26.27 -0.39
C GLU A 330 -34.53 -24.97 0.42
N GLY A 331 -34.98 -23.93 -0.27
CA GLY A 331 -35.24 -22.63 0.36
C GLY A 331 -34.93 -21.45 -0.54
N LYS A 332 -35.04 -20.25 0.04
CA LYS A 332 -34.74 -18.98 -0.62
C LYS A 332 -33.34 -18.52 -0.24
N TYR A 333 -32.54 -18.18 -1.25
CA TYR A 333 -31.14 -17.82 -1.07
C TYR A 333 -30.81 -16.51 -1.77
N ALA A 334 -29.96 -15.71 -1.13
CA ALA A 334 -29.41 -14.51 -1.75
C ALA A 334 -28.27 -14.90 -2.69
N LEU A 335 -28.39 -14.49 -3.95
CA LEU A 335 -27.37 -14.62 -4.97
C LEU A 335 -26.77 -13.23 -5.23
N VAL A 336 -25.49 -13.06 -4.96
CA VAL A 336 -24.75 -11.83 -5.20
C VAL A 336 -23.76 -12.04 -6.33
N LEU A 337 -23.83 -11.20 -7.36
CA LEU A 337 -22.86 -11.14 -8.45
C LEU A 337 -22.12 -9.80 -8.33
N CYS A 338 -20.83 -9.83 -8.02
CA CYS A 338 -20.09 -8.62 -7.65
C CYS A 338 -18.63 -8.61 -8.11
N SER A 339 -18.03 -7.41 -8.04
CA SER A 339 -16.59 -7.22 -8.24
C SER A 339 -15.77 -7.81 -7.10
N ALA A 340 -14.45 -7.95 -7.33
CA ALA A 340 -13.51 -8.41 -6.31
C ALA A 340 -13.56 -7.56 -5.02
N ASP A 341 -13.62 -6.23 -5.14
CA ASP A 341 -13.63 -5.32 -3.98
C ASP A 341 -14.89 -5.51 -3.11
N GLU A 342 -16.06 -5.72 -3.73
CA GLU A 342 -17.31 -6.01 -3.01
C GLU A 342 -17.32 -7.43 -2.43
N ALA A 343 -16.75 -8.40 -3.14
CA ALA A 343 -16.60 -9.77 -2.65
C ALA A 343 -15.69 -9.84 -1.41
N LEU A 344 -14.58 -9.11 -1.42
CA LEU A 344 -13.64 -9.02 -0.30
C LEU A 344 -14.33 -8.42 0.94
N LYS A 345 -15.06 -7.31 0.79
CA LYS A 345 -15.83 -6.72 1.91
C LYS A 345 -16.83 -7.71 2.51
N GLN A 346 -17.54 -8.46 1.67
CA GLN A 346 -18.49 -9.47 2.14
C GLN A 346 -17.80 -10.64 2.83
N GLU A 347 -16.66 -11.10 2.31
CA GLU A 347 -15.87 -12.15 2.95
C GLU A 347 -15.36 -11.72 4.32
N MET A 348 -14.89 -10.47 4.47
CA MET A 348 -14.48 -9.93 5.76
C MET A 348 -15.62 -9.89 6.79
N LEU A 349 -16.86 -9.66 6.35
CA LEU A 349 -18.04 -9.65 7.22
C LEU A 349 -18.50 -11.08 7.59
N GLU A 350 -18.45 -12.01 6.64
CA GLU A 350 -18.89 -13.39 6.84
C GLU A 350 -17.88 -14.22 7.64
N ALA A 351 -16.59 -13.94 7.45
CA ALA A 351 -15.48 -14.74 7.93
C ALA A 351 -14.36 -13.87 8.55
N PRO A 352 -14.66 -13.02 9.56
CA PRO A 352 -13.69 -12.06 10.10
C PRO A 352 -12.43 -12.74 10.66
N VAL A 353 -12.56 -13.98 11.15
CA VAL A 353 -11.43 -14.74 11.69
C VAL A 353 -10.38 -15.06 10.63
N ARG A 354 -10.77 -15.24 9.36
CA ARG A 354 -9.82 -15.47 8.24
C ARG A 354 -8.94 -14.27 7.92
N PHE A 355 -9.35 -13.09 8.35
CA PHE A 355 -8.61 -11.83 8.20
C PHE A 355 -7.89 -11.44 9.49
N ALA A 356 -7.91 -12.32 10.50
CA ALA A 356 -7.19 -12.17 11.75
C ALA A 356 -6.19 -13.34 11.86
N PRO A 357 -5.03 -13.27 11.17
CA PRO A 357 -4.02 -14.32 11.27
C PRO A 357 -3.58 -14.52 12.73
N ASP A 358 -3.21 -15.75 13.09
CA ASP A 358 -2.77 -16.11 14.45
C ASP A 358 -1.25 -16.23 14.57
N ASP A 359 -0.56 -16.38 13.44
CA ASP A 359 0.88 -16.49 13.34
C ASP A 359 1.40 -15.90 12.02
N ILE A 360 2.73 -15.83 11.90
CA ILE A 360 3.39 -15.26 10.71
C ILE A 360 3.11 -16.09 9.45
N GLU A 361 3.08 -17.41 9.52
CA GLU A 361 2.85 -18.25 8.34
C GLU A 361 1.43 -18.09 7.79
N SER A 362 0.44 -17.97 8.68
CA SER A 362 -0.96 -17.70 8.33
C SER A 362 -1.12 -16.31 7.73
N LEU A 363 -0.39 -15.31 8.24
CA LEU A 363 -0.35 -13.96 7.65
C LEU A 363 0.26 -13.99 6.24
N LEU A 364 1.41 -14.63 6.06
CA LEU A 364 2.06 -14.74 4.75
C LEU A 364 1.19 -15.51 3.74
N ALA A 365 0.54 -16.59 4.18
CA ALA A 365 -0.41 -17.34 3.37
C ALA A 365 -1.66 -16.52 3.02
N HIS A 366 -2.16 -15.71 3.96
CA HIS A 366 -3.26 -14.77 3.71
C HIS A 366 -2.88 -13.76 2.64
N LEU A 367 -1.71 -13.13 2.79
CA LEU A 367 -1.17 -12.21 1.81
C LEU A 367 -1.06 -12.90 0.45
N ALA A 368 -0.43 -14.07 0.35
CA ALA A 368 -0.21 -14.76 -0.92
C ALA A 368 -1.48 -15.17 -1.69
N ARG A 369 -2.65 -15.26 -1.06
CA ARG A 369 -3.90 -15.65 -1.75
C ARG A 369 -4.31 -14.65 -2.83
N GLY A 370 -4.24 -13.36 -2.52
CA GLY A 370 -4.66 -12.26 -3.41
C GLY A 370 -6.12 -12.33 -3.88
N HIS A 371 -6.65 -11.24 -4.44
CA HIS A 371 -7.96 -11.21 -5.09
C HIS A 371 -7.84 -10.65 -6.50
N ARG A 372 -7.90 -11.55 -7.50
CA ARG A 372 -7.92 -11.20 -8.93
C ARG A 372 -9.12 -10.32 -9.25
N ARG A 373 -8.88 -9.11 -9.76
CA ARG A 373 -9.92 -8.10 -10.01
C ARG A 373 -10.64 -8.27 -11.34
N ASP A 374 -10.04 -9.01 -12.25
CA ASP A 374 -10.61 -9.40 -13.55
C ASP A 374 -11.54 -10.63 -13.44
N ARG A 375 -12.24 -10.75 -12.31
CA ARG A 375 -13.17 -11.85 -12.05
C ARG A 375 -14.49 -11.31 -11.55
N LEU A 376 -15.57 -11.93 -12.05
CA LEU A 376 -16.89 -11.82 -11.46
C LEU A 376 -16.98 -12.83 -10.32
N PHE A 377 -17.29 -12.35 -9.13
CA PHE A 377 -17.56 -13.18 -7.97
C PHE A 377 -19.05 -13.46 -7.89
N ILE A 378 -19.39 -14.74 -7.79
CA ILE A 378 -20.75 -15.24 -7.70
C ILE A 378 -20.87 -15.90 -6.33
N ARG A 379 -21.63 -15.27 -5.45
CA ARG A 379 -21.76 -15.65 -4.04
C ARG A 379 -23.19 -16.05 -3.78
N LEU A 380 -23.41 -17.32 -3.44
CA LEU A 380 -24.69 -17.84 -3.01
C LEU A 380 -24.67 -18.00 -1.50
N SER A 381 -25.30 -17.07 -0.79
CA SER A 381 -25.31 -17.07 0.67
C SER A 381 -26.22 -18.18 1.20
N ALA A 382 -25.67 -19.10 1.98
CA ALA A 382 -26.42 -20.11 2.70
C ALA A 382 -26.35 -19.88 4.22
N PRO A 383 -27.42 -19.37 4.84
CA PRO A 383 -27.51 -19.29 6.29
C PRO A 383 -27.26 -20.68 6.91
N GLY A 384 -26.29 -20.79 7.82
CA GLY A 384 -26.06 -22.00 8.62
C GLY A 384 -25.34 -23.17 7.92
N GLN A 385 -24.73 -22.98 6.75
CA GLN A 385 -23.98 -24.05 6.05
C GLN A 385 -22.46 -24.07 6.31
N GLY A 386 -21.91 -23.07 6.99
CA GLY A 386 -20.54 -23.09 7.48
C GLY A 386 -20.46 -23.56 8.93
N ILE A 387 -19.39 -24.27 9.28
CA ILE A 387 -19.03 -24.52 10.69
C ILE A 387 -17.71 -23.79 10.97
N ALA A 388 -17.66 -23.06 12.09
CA ALA A 388 -16.41 -22.70 12.74
C ALA A 388 -16.12 -23.69 13.88
N ILE A 389 -14.94 -24.30 13.85
CA ILE A 389 -14.41 -25.09 14.97
C ILE A 389 -13.23 -24.32 15.55
N GLY A 390 -13.43 -23.63 16.68
CA GLY A 390 -12.45 -22.67 17.16
C GLY A 390 -12.36 -21.47 16.22
N ARG A 391 -11.20 -21.27 15.57
CA ARG A 391 -10.96 -20.21 14.56
C ARG A 391 -10.93 -20.73 13.11
N ASP A 392 -10.97 -22.05 12.94
CA ASP A 392 -11.00 -22.68 11.63
C ASP A 392 -12.42 -22.68 11.07
N GLU A 393 -12.63 -21.91 10.00
CA GLU A 393 -13.90 -21.84 9.30
C GLU A 393 -13.91 -22.72 8.06
N LEU A 394 -14.87 -23.64 8.04
CA LEU A 394 -15.15 -24.56 6.94
C LEU A 394 -16.48 -24.14 6.26
N PRO A 395 -16.45 -23.15 5.34
CA PRO A 395 -17.59 -22.80 4.52
C PRO A 395 -17.78 -23.91 3.48
N ASN A 396 -19.03 -24.34 3.28
CA ASN A 396 -19.43 -25.37 2.32
C ASN A 396 -19.06 -26.81 2.74
N LEU A 397 -19.26 -27.17 4.02
CA LEU A 397 -19.22 -28.56 4.46
C LEU A 397 -20.45 -29.33 3.94
N PRO A 398 -20.28 -30.52 3.34
CA PRO A 398 -21.40 -31.41 3.02
C PRO A 398 -22.25 -31.68 4.27
N ALA A 399 -23.56 -31.83 4.08
CA ALA A 399 -24.51 -31.97 5.20
C ALA A 399 -24.13 -33.11 6.17
N THR A 400 -23.62 -34.22 5.65
CA THR A 400 -23.19 -35.38 6.44
C THR A 400 -21.99 -35.08 7.34
N MET A 401 -20.94 -34.44 6.81
CA MET A 401 -19.76 -34.02 7.60
C MET A 401 -20.14 -32.98 8.65
N ARG A 402 -21.05 -32.06 8.29
CA ARG A 402 -21.59 -31.05 9.20
C ARG A 402 -22.27 -31.68 10.42
N SER A 403 -23.16 -32.66 10.19
CA SER A 403 -23.85 -33.38 11.27
C SER A 403 -22.89 -34.10 12.20
N VAL A 404 -21.82 -34.71 11.68
CA VAL A 404 -20.79 -35.37 12.49
C VAL A 404 -19.98 -34.37 13.32
N LEU A 405 -19.56 -33.25 12.73
CA LEU A 405 -18.80 -32.21 13.44
C LEU A 405 -19.64 -31.47 14.50
N MET A 406 -20.92 -31.24 14.24
CA MET A 406 -21.87 -30.67 15.21
C MET A 406 -22.19 -31.66 16.35
N GLY A 407 -22.28 -32.96 16.05
CA GLY A 407 -22.62 -34.01 17.01
C GLY A 407 -21.46 -34.50 17.89
N SER A 408 -20.21 -34.17 17.54
CA SER A 408 -18.99 -34.70 18.19
C SER A 408 -18.31 -33.73 19.19
N ALA A 409 -18.82 -32.52 19.38
CA ALA A 409 -17.98 -31.46 19.93
C ALA A 409 -17.92 -31.38 21.47
N ARG A 410 -16.74 -31.70 22.03
CA ARG A 410 -16.22 -31.19 23.32
C ARG A 410 -15.69 -29.73 23.21
N ARG A 411 -15.74 -29.09 22.03
CA ARG A 411 -15.27 -27.72 21.76
C ARG A 411 -16.44 -26.82 21.30
N LYS A 412 -16.35 -25.50 21.48
CA LYS A 412 -17.37 -24.54 20.98
C LYS A 412 -17.40 -24.58 19.45
N VAL A 413 -18.52 -25.06 18.89
CA VAL A 413 -18.82 -25.07 17.46
C VAL A 413 -19.91 -24.04 17.20
N THR A 414 -19.66 -23.09 16.31
CA THR A 414 -20.62 -22.04 15.94
C THR A 414 -20.95 -22.13 14.45
N GLY A 415 -22.24 -21.98 14.13
CA GLY A 415 -22.67 -21.87 12.74
C GLY A 415 -22.17 -20.56 12.14
N VAL A 416 -21.49 -20.63 11.00
CA VAL A 416 -21.07 -19.46 10.22
C VAL A 416 -21.97 -19.38 9.00
N THR A 417 -22.32 -18.15 8.61
CA THR A 417 -22.95 -17.91 7.30
C THR A 417 -21.92 -18.23 6.24
N GLY A 418 -21.99 -19.41 5.64
CA GLY A 418 -21.13 -19.80 4.54
C GLY A 418 -21.76 -19.36 3.22
N SER A 419 -21.03 -18.59 2.42
CA SER A 419 -21.39 -18.41 1.02
C SER A 419 -20.65 -19.44 0.15
N LEU A 420 -21.38 -20.07 -0.77
CA LEU A 420 -20.73 -20.74 -1.88
C LEU A 420 -20.21 -19.65 -2.82
N VAL A 421 -18.89 -19.57 -2.96
CA VAL A 421 -18.24 -18.57 -3.82
C VAL A 421 -17.66 -19.28 -5.04
N THR A 422 -18.12 -18.87 -6.21
CA THR A 422 -17.50 -19.25 -7.49
C THR A 422 -17.03 -17.99 -8.20
N THR A 423 -16.03 -18.13 -9.06
CA THR A 423 -15.52 -16.99 -9.85
C THR A 423 -15.56 -17.32 -11.32
N ARG A 424 -15.87 -16.31 -12.12
CA ARG A 424 -15.77 -16.37 -13.58
C ARG A 424 -14.74 -15.34 -14.06
N PRO A 425 -13.72 -15.74 -14.84
CA PRO A 425 -12.82 -14.79 -15.49
C PRO A 425 -13.60 -13.83 -16.39
N MET A 426 -13.21 -12.56 -16.35
CA MET A 426 -13.79 -11.47 -17.10
C MET A 426 -12.71 -10.76 -17.91
N GLU A 427 -13.09 -10.18 -19.04
CA GLU A 427 -12.20 -9.32 -19.82
C GLU A 427 -11.90 -7.98 -19.13
N TYR A 428 -12.74 -7.61 -18.15
CA TYR A 428 -12.73 -6.33 -17.46
C TYR A 428 -12.54 -6.48 -15.96
N VAL A 429 -11.93 -5.47 -15.34
CA VAL A 429 -12.07 -5.18 -13.92
C VAL A 429 -13.47 -4.64 -13.68
N LEU A 430 -14.26 -5.36 -12.90
CA LEU A 430 -15.65 -4.99 -12.62
C LEU A 430 -15.75 -3.99 -11.47
N ARG A 431 -16.78 -3.13 -11.49
CA ARG A 431 -17.22 -2.32 -10.35
C ARG A 431 -18.68 -2.57 -10.00
N GLY A 432 -18.94 -2.59 -8.69
CA GLY A 432 -20.27 -2.75 -8.10
C GLY A 432 -20.66 -4.21 -7.92
N GLY A 433 -21.93 -4.40 -7.54
CA GLY A 433 -22.51 -5.72 -7.36
C GLY A 433 -24.03 -5.66 -7.43
N ARG A 434 -24.64 -6.81 -7.71
CA ARG A 434 -26.09 -6.96 -7.74
C ARG A 434 -26.51 -8.16 -6.91
N ARG A 435 -27.59 -7.98 -6.16
CA ARG A 435 -28.20 -9.00 -5.31
C ARG A 435 -29.53 -9.43 -5.92
N LEU A 436 -29.71 -10.73 -6.03
CA LEU A 436 -30.89 -11.42 -6.52
C LEU A 436 -31.35 -12.44 -5.47
N GLU A 437 -32.58 -12.92 -5.60
CA GLU A 437 -33.11 -14.03 -4.80
C GLU A 437 -33.39 -15.22 -5.73
N ILE A 438 -32.85 -16.40 -5.39
CA ILE A 438 -33.20 -17.66 -6.05
C ILE A 438 -33.90 -18.59 -5.05
N THR A 439 -34.77 -19.45 -5.56
CA THR A 439 -35.45 -20.50 -4.81
C THR A 439 -34.92 -21.86 -5.26
N VAL A 440 -34.42 -22.65 -4.32
CA VAL A 440 -34.02 -24.04 -4.56
C VAL A 440 -35.19 -24.93 -4.13
N ASP A 441 -35.69 -25.73 -5.07
CA ASP A 441 -36.87 -26.57 -4.91
C ASP A 441 -36.69 -27.85 -5.74
N ARG A 442 -36.77 -29.04 -5.12
CA ARG A 442 -36.64 -30.32 -5.83
C ARG A 442 -37.80 -30.59 -6.79
N GLN A 443 -38.94 -29.92 -6.60
CA GLN A 443 -40.11 -30.02 -7.47
C GLN A 443 -40.09 -29.00 -8.61
N ALA A 444 -39.05 -28.17 -8.73
CA ALA A 444 -38.95 -27.20 -9.81
C ALA A 444 -39.11 -27.86 -11.19
N PRO A 445 -39.70 -27.19 -12.20
CA PRO A 445 -39.80 -27.73 -13.55
C PRO A 445 -38.43 -28.12 -14.10
N GLU A 446 -38.36 -29.22 -14.86
CA GLU A 446 -37.13 -29.54 -15.60
C GLU A 446 -36.81 -28.45 -16.63
N PRO A 447 -35.52 -28.21 -16.90
CA PRO A 447 -35.05 -27.04 -17.65
C PRO A 447 -35.54 -26.95 -19.09
#